data_AF-A0A4Y7RPE5-F1
#
_entry.id   AF-A0A4Y7RPE5-F1
#
_cell.length_a   1.000
_cell.length_b   1.000
_cell.length_c   1.000
_cell.angle_alpha   90.00
_cell.angle_beta   90.00
_cell.angle_gamma   90.00
#
_symmetry.space_group_name_H-M   'P 1'
#
loop_
_entity.id
_entity.type
_entity.pdbx_description
1 polymer ?
#
loop_
_entity_poly.entity_id
_entity_poly.type
_entity_poly.pdbx_seq_one_letter_code
_entity_poly.pdbx_strand_id
1 'polypeptide(L)' 'MQEWIVRVKDKNKAKTLSKYCNIIFVSKFINTIGIEASEVMAEKISKNPNVISIRPSEKGHYQYQ' A
#
# COMPACT_ATOMS: atom_id res chain seq x y z
N MET A 1 -4.92 -13.42 1.98
CA MET A 1 -4.53 -12.00 2.12
C MET A 1 -4.11 -11.50 0.75
N GLN A 2 -4.29 -10.21 0.47
CA GLN A 2 -4.04 -9.64 -0.86
C GLN A 2 -2.99 -8.53 -0.77
N GLU A 3 -2.20 -8.39 -1.82
CA GLU A 3 -1.23 -7.32 -1.96
C GLU A 3 -1.94 -6.05 -2.47
N TRP A 4 -1.66 -4.92 -1.84
CA TRP A 4 -2.22 -3.62 -2.15
C TRP A 4 -1.10 -2.62 -2.38
N ILE A 5 -1.31 -1.74 -3.35
CA ILE A 5 -0.45 -0.59 -3.58
C ILE A 5 -1.14 0.62 -2.97
N VAL A 6 -0.48 1.24 -1.99
CA VAL A 6 -0.99 2.40 -1.27
C VAL A 6 -0.12 3.60 -1.59
N ARG A 7 -0.73 4.64 -2.15
CA ARG A 7 -0.11 5.95 -2.28
C ARG A 7 -0.38 6.74 -1.00
N VAL A 8 0.69 7.23 -0.39
CA VAL A 8 0.64 7.99 0.87
C VAL A 8 1.13 9.42 0.65
N LYS A 9 0.75 10.33 1.54
CA LYS A 9 1.28 11.69 1.57
C LYS A 9 2.72 11.69 2.04
N ASP A 10 2.99 10.97 3.12
CA ASP A 10 4.31 10.85 3.74
C ASP A 10 4.65 9.37 4.00
N LYS A 11 5.73 8.90 3.36
CA LYS A 11 6.24 7.52 3.52
C LYS A 11 6.93 7.26 4.86
N ASN A 12 7.38 8.28 5.58
CA ASN A 12 7.91 8.11 6.93
C ASN A 12 6.81 7.73 7.93
N LYS A 13 5.61 8.26 7.71
CA LYS A 13 4.41 7.90 8.48
C LYS A 13 3.85 6.53 8.09
N ALA A 14 4.25 5.95 6.95
CA ALA A 14 3.82 4.62 6.53
C ALA A 14 4.23 3.51 7.51
N LYS A 15 5.33 3.67 8.27
CA LYS A 15 5.69 2.71 9.34
C LYS A 15 4.59 2.52 10.39
N THR A 16 3.74 3.52 10.60
CA THR A 16 2.60 3.38 11.54
C THR A 16 1.56 2.39 11.04
N LEU A 17 1.49 2.14 9.73
CA LEU A 17 0.59 1.18 9.11
C LEU A 17 1.03 -0.27 9.35
N SER A 18 2.29 -0.52 9.72
CA SER A 18 2.79 -1.86 10.07
C SER A 18 2.03 -2.53 11.23
N LYS A 19 1.26 -1.76 12.02
CA LYS A 19 0.37 -2.30 13.06
C LYS A 19 -0.89 -2.97 12.50
N TYR A 20 -1.29 -2.63 11.29
CA TYR A 20 -2.56 -3.03 10.67
C TYR A 20 -2.37 -3.86 9.40
N CYS A 21 -1.20 -3.79 8.77
CA CYS A 21 -0.86 -4.54 7.57
C CYS A 21 0.63 -4.92 7.58
N ASN A 22 0.98 -5.93 6.81
CA ASN A 22 2.38 -6.26 6.55
C ASN A 22 2.91 -5.36 5.43
N ILE A 23 4.06 -4.71 5.59
CA ILE A 23 4.64 -3.86 4.53
C ILE A 23 5.61 -4.71 3.72
N ILE A 24 5.32 -4.90 2.43
CA ILE A 24 6.10 -5.74 1.52
C ILE A 24 7.22 -4.91 0.87
N PHE A 25 6.91 -3.66 0.49
CA PHE A 25 7.92 -2.76 -0.06
C PHE A 25 7.58 -1.30 0.22
N VAL A 26 8.62 -0.46 0.20
CA VAL A 26 8.50 1.00 0.25
C VAL A 26 9.26 1.56 -0.93
N SER A 27 8.59 2.35 -1.76
CA SER A 27 9.25 2.94 -2.92
C SER A 27 10.27 4.00 -2.50
N LYS A 28 11.46 3.95 -3.11
CA LYS A 28 12.51 4.94 -2.88
C LYS A 28 12.18 6.27 -3.57
N PHE A 29 11.54 6.22 -4.73
CA PHE A 29 11.36 7.37 -5.63
C PHE A 29 10.03 8.09 -5.45
N ILE A 30 8.98 7.37 -5.06
CA ILE A 30 7.63 7.93 -4.90
C ILE A 30 7.06 7.60 -3.53
N ASN A 31 6.07 8.36 -3.07
CA ASN A 31 5.38 8.11 -1.81
C ASN A 31 4.34 6.99 -1.98
N THR A 32 4.85 5.80 -2.28
CA THR A 32 4.05 4.60 -2.49
C THR A 32 4.65 3.45 -1.70
N ILE A 33 3.78 2.66 -1.08
CA ILE A 33 4.13 1.44 -0.36
C ILE A 33 3.32 0.27 -0.89
N GLY A 34 3.92 -0.91 -0.88
CA GLY A 34 3.20 -2.17 -1.04
C GLY A 34 2.91 -2.75 0.32
N ILE A 35 1.67 -3.13 0.55
CA ILE A 35 1.24 -3.78 1.78
C ILE A 35 0.49 -5.07 1.47
N GLU A 36 0.55 -6.01 2.40
CA GLU A 36 -0.30 -7.19 2.40
C GLU A 36 -1.31 -7.05 3.53
N ALA A 37 -2.59 -7.09 3.17
CA ALA A 37 -3.70 -6.93 4.10
C ALA A 37 -4.94 -7.68 3.60
N SER A 38 -5.88 -7.96 4.50
CA SER A 38 -7.25 -8.32 4.09
C SER A 38 -7.98 -7.10 3.56
N GLU A 39 -9.02 -7.31 2.76
CA GLU A 39 -9.86 -6.25 2.19
C GLU A 39 -10.45 -5.34 3.30
N VAL A 40 -10.91 -5.93 4.40
CA VAL A 40 -11.41 -5.21 5.58
C VAL A 40 -10.34 -4.28 6.19
N MET A 41 -9.08 -4.71 6.22
CA MET A 41 -7.98 -3.87 6.71
C MET A 41 -7.59 -2.81 5.67
N ALA A 42 -7.63 -3.14 4.38
CA ALA A 42 -7.38 -2.21 3.30
C ALA A 42 -8.37 -1.03 3.34
N GLU A 43 -9.66 -1.30 3.57
CA GLU A 43 -10.66 -0.25 3.77
C GLU A 43 -10.37 0.63 5.00
N LYS A 44 -9.94 0.04 6.11
CA LYS A 44 -9.52 0.81 7.30
C LYS A 44 -8.31 1.70 7.01
N ILE A 45 -7.35 1.20 6.24
CA ILE A 45 -6.15 1.94 5.84
C ILE A 45 -6.53 3.08 4.88
N SER A 46 -7.50 2.87 3.97
CA SER A 46 -8.02 3.90 3.07
C SER A 46 -8.54 5.13 3.81
N LYS A 47 -9.11 4.95 5.01
CA LYS A 47 -9.62 6.04 5.85
C LYS A 47 -8.53 6.81 6.60
N ASN A 48 -7.27 6.39 6.52
CA ASN A 48 -6.17 7.06 7.20
C ASN A 48 -5.84 8.40 6.51
N PRO A 49 -5.68 9.51 7.24
CA PRO A 49 -5.42 10.83 6.65
C PRO A 49 -4.09 10.92 5.87
N ASN A 50 -3.17 10.00 6.11
CA ASN A 50 -1.91 9.87 5.38
C ASN A 50 -2.05 9.10 4.06
N VAL A 51 -3.16 8.40 3.82
CA VAL A 51 -3.41 7.66 2.58
C VAL A 51 -4.10 8.57 1.57
N ILE A 52 -3.59 8.57 0.34
CA ILE A 52 -4.15 9.29 -0.80
C ILE A 52 -5.05 8.36 -1.61
N SER A 53 -4.54 7.17 -1.89
CA SER A 53 -5.29 6.14 -2.60
C SER A 53 -4.76 4.75 -2.29
N ILE A 54 -5.64 3.76 -2.39
CA ILE A 54 -5.32 2.35 -2.26
C ILE A 54 -5.89 1.63 -3.49
N ARG A 55 -5.13 0.70 -4.04
CA ARG A 55 -5.59 -0.18 -5.12
C ARG A 55 -5.03 -1.57 -4.92
N PRO A 56 -5.75 -2.63 -5.34
CA PRO A 56 -5.17 -3.96 -5.35
C PRO A 56 -3.92 -3.95 -6.24
N SER A 57 -2.87 -4.64 -5.81
CA SER A 57 -1.71 -4.88 -6.65
C SER A 57 -2.13 -5.86 -7.73
N GLU A 58 -2.38 -5.36 -8.92
CA GLU A 58 -2.48 -6.22 -10.09
C GLU A 58 -1.09 -6.84 -10.27
N LYS A 59 -0.96 -8.16 -10.09
CA LYS A 59 0.16 -8.92 -10.65
C LYS A 59 0.02 -8.89 -12.18
N GLY A 60 0.20 -7.70 -12.75
CA GLY A 60 0.19 -7.50 -14.18
C GLY A 60 1.39 -8.23 -14.75
N HIS A 61 1.13 -9.25 -15.55
CA HIS A 61 2.11 -9.78 -16.50
C HIS A 61 2.77 -8.58 -17.17
N TYR A 62 4.07 -8.39 -16.90
CA TYR A 62 4.89 -7.45 -17.65
C TYR A 62 4.66 -7.78 -19.13
N GLN A 63 4.00 -6.89 -19.88
CA GLN A 63 4.04 -6.97 -21.33
C GLN A 63 5.50 -6.73 -21.71
N TYR A 64 6.21 -7.81 -22.03
CA TYR A 64 7.45 -7.75 -22.78
C TYR A 64 7.10 -7.08 -24.11
N GLN A 65 7.59 -5.86 -24.32
CA GLN A 65 7.68 -5.23 -25.63
C GLN A 65 8.96 -5.71 -26.32
#